data_AF-A0A940QCA0-F1
#
_entry.id   AF-A0A940QCA0-F1
#
_cell.length_a   1.000
_cell.length_b   1.000
_cell.length_c   1.000
_cell.angle_alpha   90.00
_cell.angle_beta   90.00
_cell.angle_gamma   90.00
#
_symmetry.space_group_name_H-M   'P 1'
#
loop_
_entity.id
_entity.type
_entity.pdbx_description
1 polymer ?
#
loop_
_entity_poly.entity_id
_entity_poly.type
_entity_poly.pdbx_seq_one_letter_code
_entity_poly.pdbx_strand_id
1 'polypeptide(L)'
;MAIIDRVKFDGIASRDWVIYKHPTDKLVTGTQLIVGEGQVAIFVKGGRVCDIFAPGTYTLSTGNLPILNTLVNIPFGGKTPFTAEIYYINTASKLDIRWGTSDPIQLIDPKYLVRLRIRAFGQMGLKIANCKEFFTNIIGSMNASDIVKFDKVLDFYRGVLVAKVKSDIADIIINDKISALEIAPQLDEISEKLGATLAPEFEKYGFKIVNFYVKSINFPDEDFEKINSILEDKAAFDIMGDSRYAVKRSFDVYEGAANNDGGGLAGAMVAGGVGLGAGAALAQGVPDIAGVPSATAAYCPSCHAANPEGSKFCNSCGANMKPQANVVICPNCKGENPEGSKFCNDCGKPLTASVCACGATIRAGAKFCNECGRKVGE
;
A
#
# COMPACT_ATOMS: atom_id res chain seq x y z
N MET A 1 -32.37 -12.60 61.43
CA MET A 1 -30.98 -12.93 61.05
C MET A 1 -30.43 -11.73 60.28
N ALA A 2 -29.29 -11.18 60.69
CA ALA A 2 -28.63 -10.17 59.87
C ALA A 2 -28.13 -10.87 58.60
N ILE A 3 -28.80 -10.62 57.47
CA ILE A 3 -28.33 -11.06 56.16
C ILE A 3 -26.97 -10.41 55.98
N ILE A 4 -25.92 -11.21 55.91
CA ILE A 4 -24.60 -10.75 55.50
C ILE A 4 -24.71 -10.48 54.01
N ASP A 5 -24.64 -9.21 53.62
CA ASP A 5 -24.61 -8.86 52.20
C ASP A 5 -23.37 -9.49 51.56
N ARG A 6 -23.58 -10.13 50.40
CA ARG A 6 -22.54 -10.80 49.63
C ARG A 6 -22.39 -10.09 48.30
N VAL A 7 -21.22 -9.53 48.06
CA VAL A 7 -20.85 -8.92 46.78
C VAL A 7 -19.92 -9.87 46.07
N LYS A 8 -20.34 -10.37 44.91
CA LYS A 8 -19.55 -11.27 44.07
C LYS A 8 -19.91 -11.03 42.61
N PHE A 9 -18.95 -11.25 41.72
CA PHE A 9 -19.19 -11.37 40.29
C PHE A 9 -18.68 -12.71 39.75
N ASP A 10 -19.59 -13.55 39.25
CA ASP A 10 -19.28 -14.88 38.71
C ASP A 10 -18.80 -14.85 37.25
N GLY A 11 -18.74 -13.67 36.62
CA GLY A 11 -18.46 -13.52 35.19
C GLY A 11 -19.72 -13.57 34.34
N ILE A 12 -19.52 -13.60 33.02
CA ILE A 12 -20.59 -13.87 32.03
C ILE A 12 -20.26 -15.17 31.28
N ALA A 13 -21.23 -15.71 30.55
CA ALA A 13 -21.05 -16.93 29.76
C ALA A 13 -19.85 -16.85 28.79
N SER A 14 -19.60 -15.65 28.27
CA SER A 14 -18.45 -15.35 27.42
C SER A 14 -17.24 -14.91 28.26
N ARG A 15 -16.05 -15.35 27.87
CA ARG A 15 -14.78 -14.95 28.52
C ARG A 15 -14.19 -13.64 27.95
N ASP A 16 -14.98 -12.88 27.19
CA ASP A 16 -14.56 -11.64 26.51
C ASP A 16 -14.79 -10.37 27.35
N TRP A 17 -15.30 -10.47 28.57
CA TRP A 17 -15.47 -9.33 29.47
C TRP A 17 -14.13 -8.86 30.05
N VAL A 18 -14.03 -7.56 30.29
CA VAL A 18 -12.84 -6.90 30.84
C VAL A 18 -13.13 -6.22 32.15
N ILE A 19 -14.23 -5.47 32.22
CA ILE A 19 -14.66 -4.82 33.46
C ILE A 19 -16.17 -4.88 33.59
N TYR A 20 -16.63 -5.01 34.82
CA TYR A 20 -18.04 -5.02 35.22
C TYR A 20 -18.26 -4.08 36.39
N LYS A 21 -19.25 -3.19 36.31
CA LYS A 21 -19.69 -2.36 37.45
C LYS A 21 -20.81 -3.05 38.21
N HIS A 22 -20.57 -3.35 39.48
CA HIS A 22 -21.57 -3.94 40.35
C HIS A 22 -22.77 -2.97 40.56
N PRO A 23 -24.03 -3.44 40.60
CA PRO A 23 -25.21 -2.59 40.70
C PRO A 23 -25.33 -1.82 42.02
N THR A 24 -24.85 -2.41 43.11
CA THR A 24 -24.97 -1.84 44.45
C THR A 24 -23.74 -1.00 44.80
N ASP A 25 -23.97 0.23 45.23
CA ASP A 25 -22.98 1.17 45.75
C ASP A 25 -23.11 1.42 47.27
N LYS A 26 -24.22 0.99 47.88
CA LYS A 26 -24.48 1.07 49.32
C LYS A 26 -24.01 -0.21 50.01
N LEU A 27 -22.98 -0.07 50.83
CA LEU A 27 -22.36 -1.18 51.54
C LEU A 27 -22.48 -1.01 53.05
N VAL A 28 -22.54 -2.12 53.76
CA VAL A 28 -22.61 -2.16 55.22
C VAL A 28 -21.37 -2.84 55.77
N THR A 29 -20.85 -2.36 56.89
CA THR A 29 -19.78 -3.05 57.63
C THR A 29 -20.19 -4.51 57.91
N GLY A 30 -19.32 -5.46 57.59
CA GLY A 30 -19.56 -6.91 57.68
C GLY A 30 -19.94 -7.59 56.36
N THR A 31 -20.17 -6.82 55.28
CA THR A 31 -20.41 -7.35 53.92
C THR A 31 -19.24 -8.25 53.49
N GLN A 32 -19.53 -9.37 52.81
CA GLN A 32 -18.53 -10.26 52.23
C GLN A 32 -18.28 -9.88 50.78
N LEU A 33 -17.07 -9.40 50.48
CA LEU A 33 -16.57 -9.22 49.12
C LEU A 33 -15.85 -10.50 48.69
N ILE A 34 -16.26 -11.08 47.57
CA ILE A 34 -15.65 -12.29 47.00
C ILE A 34 -15.09 -11.96 45.63
N VAL A 35 -13.78 -12.10 45.50
CA VAL A 35 -13.03 -11.89 44.26
C VAL A 35 -12.56 -13.25 43.76
N GLY A 36 -12.97 -13.62 42.55
CA GLY A 36 -12.55 -14.89 41.94
C GLY A 36 -11.10 -14.87 41.46
N GLU A 37 -10.56 -16.06 41.18
CA GLU A 37 -9.27 -16.19 40.49
C GLU A 37 -9.32 -15.56 39.11
N GLY A 38 -8.22 -14.92 38.70
CA GLY A 38 -8.17 -14.15 37.45
C GLY A 38 -9.04 -12.89 37.46
N GLN A 39 -9.49 -12.43 38.64
CA GLN A 39 -10.21 -11.18 38.82
C GLN A 39 -9.55 -10.31 39.88
N VAL A 40 -9.82 -9.02 39.80
CA VAL A 40 -9.52 -8.02 40.82
C VAL A 40 -10.78 -7.19 41.06
N ALA A 41 -11.07 -6.83 42.30
CA ALA A 41 -12.12 -5.86 42.61
C ALA A 41 -11.50 -4.51 42.98
N ILE A 42 -12.02 -3.42 42.42
CA ILE A 42 -11.60 -2.06 42.76
C ILE A 42 -12.77 -1.30 43.38
N PHE A 43 -12.48 -0.52 44.43
CA PHE A 43 -13.44 0.35 45.08
C PHE A 43 -13.18 1.80 44.69
N VAL A 44 -14.23 2.50 44.27
CA VAL A 44 -14.18 3.89 43.84
C VAL A 44 -15.12 4.71 44.71
N LYS A 45 -14.61 5.79 45.30
CA LYS A 45 -15.40 6.73 46.10
C LYS A 45 -14.99 8.17 45.79
N GLY A 46 -15.98 9.05 45.64
CA GLY A 46 -15.74 10.46 45.29
C GLY A 46 -14.96 10.61 43.97
N GLY A 47 -15.17 9.69 43.02
CA GLY A 47 -14.48 9.69 41.73
C GLY A 47 -13.02 9.22 41.75
N ARG A 48 -12.52 8.68 42.87
CA ARG A 48 -11.13 8.19 42.97
C ARG A 48 -11.09 6.72 43.36
N VAL A 49 -10.16 5.97 42.76
CA VAL A 49 -9.85 4.60 43.17
C VAL A 49 -9.25 4.65 44.58
N CYS A 50 -9.91 3.98 45.52
CA CYS A 50 -9.50 3.93 46.92
C CYS A 50 -8.74 2.64 47.23
N ASP A 51 -9.36 1.49 47.02
CA ASP A 51 -8.81 0.19 47.42
C ASP A 51 -8.91 -0.83 46.29
N ILE A 52 -7.96 -1.77 46.24
CA ILE A 52 -7.84 -2.82 45.22
C ILE A 52 -7.71 -4.17 45.94
N PHE A 53 -8.60 -5.10 45.63
CA PHE A 53 -8.69 -6.43 46.23
C PHE A 53 -8.27 -7.50 45.23
N ALA A 54 -7.26 -8.28 45.59
CA ALA A 54 -6.80 -9.45 44.85
C ALA A 54 -7.81 -10.62 44.99
N PRO A 55 -7.60 -11.77 44.32
CA PRO A 55 -8.43 -12.96 44.52
C PRO A 55 -8.52 -13.36 46.00
N GLY A 56 -9.73 -13.63 46.48
CA GLY A 56 -9.96 -13.96 47.88
C GLY A 56 -11.35 -13.58 48.38
N THR A 57 -11.61 -13.90 49.65
CA THR A 57 -12.83 -13.49 50.37
C THR A 57 -12.46 -12.50 51.46
N TYR A 58 -13.07 -11.32 51.42
CA TYR A 58 -12.79 -10.22 52.34
C TYR A 58 -14.06 -9.83 53.08
N THR A 59 -13.98 -9.76 54.40
CA THR A 59 -15.03 -9.14 55.22
C THR A 59 -14.79 -7.63 55.22
N LEU A 60 -15.69 -6.84 54.64
CA LEU A 60 -15.57 -5.39 54.60
C LEU A 60 -15.76 -4.81 56.00
N SER A 61 -14.66 -4.38 56.58
CA SER A 61 -14.56 -3.74 57.87
C SER A 61 -13.87 -2.39 57.69
N THR A 62 -13.89 -1.55 58.72
CA THR A 62 -13.08 -0.35 58.67
C THR A 62 -11.59 -0.72 58.49
N GLY A 63 -11.07 -1.71 59.21
CA GLY A 63 -9.64 -2.07 59.18
C GLY A 63 -9.02 -2.40 57.81
N ASN A 64 -9.78 -2.98 56.89
CA ASN A 64 -9.32 -3.36 55.54
C ASN A 64 -9.74 -2.38 54.43
N LEU A 65 -10.30 -1.23 54.79
CA LEU A 65 -10.61 -0.13 53.89
C LEU A 65 -9.86 1.13 54.33
N PRO A 66 -8.51 1.10 54.41
CA PRO A 66 -7.72 2.15 55.04
C PRO A 66 -7.95 3.53 54.42
N ILE A 67 -8.17 3.61 53.09
CA ILE A 67 -8.43 4.86 52.38
C ILE A 67 -9.89 5.32 52.53
N LEU A 68 -10.85 4.38 52.54
CA LEU A 68 -12.26 4.73 52.71
C LEU A 68 -12.61 5.12 54.15
N ASN A 69 -11.87 4.62 55.14
CA ASN A 69 -12.03 4.97 56.55
C ASN A 69 -11.78 6.44 56.83
N THR A 70 -10.75 7.04 56.22
CA THR A 70 -10.40 8.46 56.44
C THR A 70 -11.56 9.39 56.07
N LEU A 71 -12.48 8.92 55.21
CA LEU A 71 -13.67 9.64 54.75
C LEU A 71 -14.96 9.32 55.54
N VAL A 72 -14.96 8.37 56.48
CA VAL A 72 -16.17 7.89 57.18
C VAL A 72 -15.99 8.00 58.69
N ASN A 73 -16.01 9.23 59.21
CA ASN A 73 -16.08 9.50 60.65
C ASN A 73 -17.52 9.83 61.05
N ILE A 74 -18.35 8.83 61.35
CA ILE A 74 -19.66 9.04 62.00
C ILE A 74 -19.95 7.93 63.02
N PRO A 75 -20.46 8.23 64.23
CA PRO A 75 -20.66 7.26 65.30
C PRO A 75 -21.99 6.51 65.10
N PHE A 76 -22.03 5.53 64.20
CA PHE A 76 -23.21 4.69 63.97
C PHE A 76 -23.03 3.27 64.53
N GLY A 77 -23.39 3.08 65.80
CA GLY A 77 -23.91 1.85 66.41
C GLY A 77 -23.53 0.47 65.85
N GLY A 78 -22.28 0.23 65.45
CA GLY A 78 -21.75 -1.08 65.05
C GLY A 78 -22.01 -1.52 63.60
N LYS A 79 -22.73 -0.75 62.78
CA LYS A 79 -22.92 -1.01 61.34
C LYS A 79 -23.04 0.31 60.59
N THR A 80 -21.91 0.89 60.20
CA THR A 80 -21.89 2.17 59.47
C THR A 80 -22.10 1.89 57.99
N PRO A 81 -23.23 2.32 57.39
CA PRO A 81 -23.38 2.26 55.94
C PRO A 81 -22.39 3.21 55.30
N PHE A 82 -21.77 2.79 54.21
CA PHE A 82 -20.90 3.64 53.42
C PHE A 82 -21.19 3.44 51.93
N THR A 83 -20.89 4.46 51.14
CA THR A 83 -21.05 4.41 49.70
C THR A 83 -19.71 4.23 49.02
N ALA A 84 -19.62 3.24 48.15
CA ALA A 84 -18.47 3.00 47.27
C ALA A 84 -18.95 2.21 46.05
N GLU A 85 -18.50 2.61 44.87
CA GLU A 85 -18.73 1.85 43.66
C GLU A 85 -17.73 0.70 43.58
N ILE A 86 -18.19 -0.45 43.09
CA ILE A 86 -17.38 -1.67 43.00
C ILE A 86 -17.28 -2.08 41.55
N TYR A 87 -16.05 -2.26 41.08
CA TYR A 87 -15.81 -2.79 39.75
C TYR A 87 -14.99 -4.07 39.83
N TYR A 88 -15.37 -5.06 39.04
CA TYR A 88 -14.59 -6.27 38.84
C TYR A 88 -13.84 -6.18 37.52
N ILE A 89 -12.54 -6.43 37.54
CA ILE A 89 -11.66 -6.41 36.38
C ILE A 89 -11.15 -7.82 36.13
N ASN A 90 -11.20 -8.26 34.87
CA ASN A 90 -10.63 -9.52 34.42
C ASN A 90 -9.12 -9.35 34.20
N THR A 91 -8.30 -10.08 34.95
CA THR A 91 -6.83 -10.05 34.85
C THR A 91 -6.27 -11.25 34.11
N ALA A 92 -7.13 -12.15 33.62
CA ALA A 92 -6.72 -13.28 32.80
C ALA A 92 -6.08 -12.81 31.48
N SER A 93 -5.08 -13.57 31.01
CA SER A 93 -4.42 -13.29 29.74
C SER A 93 -5.37 -13.58 28.57
N LYS A 94 -5.59 -12.57 27.72
CA LYS A 94 -6.22 -12.73 26.42
C LYS A 94 -5.14 -13.03 25.39
N LEU A 95 -5.11 -14.28 24.94
CA LEU A 95 -4.20 -14.75 23.89
C LEU A 95 -4.82 -14.61 22.50
N ASP A 96 -4.01 -14.84 21.46
CA ASP A 96 -4.40 -14.90 20.05
C ASP A 96 -5.06 -13.62 19.51
N ILE A 97 -4.65 -12.46 20.00
CA ILE A 97 -5.08 -11.17 19.47
C ILE A 97 -4.32 -10.94 18.16
N ARG A 98 -5.02 -11.03 17.04
CA ARG A 98 -4.43 -10.84 15.72
C ARG A 98 -4.18 -9.36 15.43
N TRP A 99 -3.03 -9.08 14.81
CA TRP A 99 -2.68 -7.76 14.32
C TRP A 99 -2.12 -7.85 12.90
N GLY A 100 -2.20 -6.73 12.18
CA GLY A 100 -1.67 -6.63 10.83
C GLY A 100 -1.54 -5.19 10.38
N THR A 101 -0.59 -4.93 9.49
CA THR A 101 -0.42 -3.61 8.88
C THR A 101 -1.62 -3.28 7.99
N SER A 102 -2.26 -2.13 8.20
CA SER A 102 -3.42 -1.67 7.40
C SER A 102 -3.09 -1.37 5.94
N ASP A 103 -1.84 -0.96 5.68
CA ASP A 103 -1.31 -0.57 4.38
C ASP A 103 0.17 -0.99 4.30
N PRO A 104 0.71 -1.17 3.08
CA PRO A 104 2.09 -1.61 2.90
C PRO A 104 3.11 -0.62 3.45
N ILE A 105 4.13 -1.14 4.13
CA ILE A 105 5.33 -0.40 4.53
C ILE A 105 6.24 -0.32 3.31
N GLN A 106 6.59 0.90 2.91
CA GLN A 106 7.51 1.14 1.80
C GLN A 106 8.94 1.28 2.35
N LEU A 107 9.85 0.44 1.87
CA LEU A 107 11.27 0.49 2.24
C LEU A 107 12.16 0.14 1.05
N ILE A 108 13.45 0.37 1.18
CA ILE A 108 14.47 -0.05 0.21
C ILE A 108 15.18 -1.27 0.79
N ASP A 109 15.20 -2.37 0.03
CA ASP A 109 15.94 -3.57 0.42
C ASP A 109 17.44 -3.23 0.58
N PRO A 110 18.06 -3.54 1.73
CA PRO A 110 19.43 -3.14 2.01
C PRO A 110 20.49 -3.87 1.16
N LYS A 111 20.13 -4.99 0.52
CA LYS A 111 21.03 -5.85 -0.26
C LYS A 111 20.91 -5.62 -1.77
N TYR A 112 19.68 -5.55 -2.27
CA TYR A 112 19.36 -5.40 -3.70
C TYR A 112 18.99 -3.97 -4.08
N LEU A 113 18.80 -3.07 -3.10
CA LEU A 113 18.45 -1.66 -3.31
C LEU A 113 17.14 -1.45 -4.10
N VAL A 114 16.25 -2.43 -4.05
CA VAL A 114 14.92 -2.39 -4.67
C VAL A 114 13.92 -1.80 -3.70
N ARG A 115 12.99 -0.98 -4.20
CA ARG A 115 11.83 -0.53 -3.41
C ARG A 115 10.86 -1.69 -3.20
N LEU A 116 10.57 -2.00 -1.95
CA LEU A 116 9.66 -3.06 -1.55
C LEU A 116 8.46 -2.50 -0.80
N ARG A 117 7.30 -3.11 -1.02
CA ARG A 117 6.04 -2.82 -0.32
C ARG A 117 5.70 -3.99 0.59
N ILE A 118 6.27 -4.03 1.78
CA ILE A 118 6.05 -5.15 2.70
C ILE A 118 4.75 -4.99 3.50
N ARG A 119 4.13 -6.11 3.87
CA ARG A 119 3.04 -6.18 4.85
C ARG A 119 3.40 -7.19 5.91
N ALA A 120 3.02 -6.90 7.15
CA ALA A 120 3.31 -7.76 8.29
C ALA A 120 2.03 -8.13 9.02
N PHE A 121 1.95 -9.38 9.45
CA PHE A 121 0.83 -9.92 10.21
C PHE A 121 1.33 -10.82 11.32
N GLY A 122 0.59 -10.84 12.41
CA GLY A 122 0.99 -11.58 13.58
C GLY A 122 -0.10 -11.72 14.62
N GLN A 123 0.32 -12.16 15.79
CA GLN A 123 -0.54 -12.32 16.95
C GLN A 123 0.18 -11.85 18.21
N MET A 124 -0.61 -11.42 19.19
CA MET A 124 -0.10 -11.00 20.48
C MET A 124 -1.03 -11.49 21.60
N GLY A 125 -0.49 -11.51 22.80
CA GLY A 125 -1.23 -11.75 24.04
C GLY A 125 -1.16 -10.53 24.93
N LEU A 126 -2.29 -10.17 25.52
CA LEU A 126 -2.40 -9.04 26.44
C LEU A 126 -3.05 -9.47 27.74
N LYS A 127 -2.63 -8.87 28.84
CA LYS A 127 -3.32 -8.95 30.12
C LYS A 127 -3.30 -7.61 30.84
N ILE A 128 -4.25 -7.40 31.74
CA ILE A 128 -4.25 -6.22 32.61
C ILE A 128 -3.28 -6.49 33.76
N ALA A 129 -2.25 -5.65 33.88
CA ALA A 129 -1.25 -5.73 34.95
C ALA A 129 -1.45 -4.63 36.00
N ASN A 130 -1.79 -3.41 35.57
CA ASN A 130 -2.08 -2.29 36.47
C ASN A 130 -3.55 -1.89 36.35
N CYS A 131 -4.38 -2.38 37.28
CA CYS A 131 -5.81 -2.13 37.29
C CYS A 131 -6.18 -0.66 37.52
N LYS A 132 -5.34 0.09 38.24
CA LYS A 132 -5.58 1.50 38.53
C LYS A 132 -5.42 2.35 37.27
N GLU A 133 -4.28 2.22 36.59
CA GLU A 133 -4.00 2.94 35.34
C GLU A 133 -5.02 2.54 34.26
N PHE A 134 -5.33 1.25 34.15
CA PHE A 134 -6.36 0.77 33.23
C PHE A 134 -7.72 1.42 33.49
N PHE A 135 -8.17 1.44 34.75
CA PHE A 135 -9.46 2.03 35.10
C PHE A 135 -9.50 3.54 34.84
N THR A 136 -8.47 4.27 35.29
CA THR A 136 -8.43 5.73 35.21
C THR A 136 -8.25 6.23 33.79
N ASN A 137 -7.42 5.57 32.97
CA ASN A 137 -7.06 6.08 31.64
C ASN A 137 -7.97 5.56 30.53
N ILE A 138 -8.62 4.40 30.69
CA ILE A 138 -9.35 3.72 29.61
C ILE A 138 -10.84 3.57 29.86
N ILE A 139 -11.24 3.15 31.07
CA ILE A 139 -12.64 2.86 31.34
C ILE A 139 -13.40 4.12 31.77
N GLY A 140 -12.92 4.81 32.81
CA GLY A 140 -13.65 5.92 33.41
C GLY A 140 -14.94 5.47 34.12
N SER A 141 -15.96 6.33 34.10
CA SER A 141 -17.25 6.07 34.76
C SER A 141 -18.14 5.15 33.94
N MET A 142 -18.84 4.22 34.60
CA MET A 142 -19.78 3.29 33.97
C MET A 142 -21.17 3.36 34.61
N ASN A 143 -22.19 2.91 33.88
CA ASN A 143 -23.54 2.71 34.42
C ASN A 143 -23.61 1.45 35.29
N ALA A 144 -24.58 1.41 36.21
CA ALA A 144 -24.78 0.25 37.07
C ALA A 144 -25.10 -1.01 36.23
N SER A 145 -24.46 -2.14 36.57
CA SER A 145 -24.54 -3.42 35.84
C SER A 145 -23.93 -3.42 34.45
N ASP A 146 -23.21 -2.37 34.05
CA ASP A 146 -22.57 -2.32 32.73
C ASP A 146 -21.33 -3.22 32.65
N ILE A 147 -21.07 -3.74 31.45
CA ILE A 147 -19.96 -4.63 31.14
C ILE A 147 -19.24 -4.14 29.88
N VAL A 148 -17.93 -3.93 29.99
CA VAL A 148 -17.07 -3.64 28.84
C VAL A 148 -16.38 -4.91 28.39
N LYS A 149 -16.44 -5.16 27.08
CA LYS A 149 -15.77 -6.29 26.40
C LYS A 149 -14.40 -5.90 25.88
N PHE A 150 -13.56 -6.90 25.67
CA PHE A 150 -12.17 -6.75 25.25
C PHE A 150 -12.04 -6.11 23.86
N ASP A 151 -12.96 -6.41 22.94
CA ASP A 151 -12.92 -5.85 21.59
C ASP A 151 -13.04 -4.32 21.58
N LYS A 152 -13.90 -3.76 22.44
CA LYS A 152 -14.02 -2.30 22.58
C LYS A 152 -12.73 -1.68 23.07
N VAL A 153 -12.04 -2.37 23.97
CA VAL A 153 -10.75 -1.92 24.50
C VAL A 153 -9.68 -1.98 23.41
N LEU A 154 -9.65 -3.05 22.61
CA LEU A 154 -8.70 -3.20 21.49
C LEU A 154 -8.82 -2.11 20.44
N ASP A 155 -10.04 -1.62 20.16
CA ASP A 155 -10.25 -0.57 19.16
C ASP A 155 -9.51 0.73 19.49
N PHE A 156 -9.29 1.04 20.77
CA PHE A 156 -8.49 2.20 21.19
C PHE A 156 -7.00 2.04 20.84
N TYR A 157 -6.49 0.81 20.74
CA TYR A 157 -5.06 0.53 20.58
C TYR A 157 -4.65 0.11 19.18
N ARG A 158 -5.58 -0.35 18.35
CA ARG A 158 -5.28 -0.79 16.98
C ARG A 158 -4.48 0.25 16.21
N GLY A 159 -4.82 1.52 16.34
CA GLY A 159 -4.11 2.62 15.69
C GLY A 159 -2.66 2.74 16.16
N VAL A 160 -2.43 2.78 17.48
CA VAL A 160 -1.09 2.89 18.07
C VAL A 160 -0.24 1.66 17.73
N LEU A 161 -0.82 0.46 17.86
CA LEU A 161 -0.16 -0.80 17.56
C LEU A 161 0.31 -0.83 16.10
N VAL A 162 -0.59 -0.56 15.15
CA VAL A 162 -0.26 -0.59 13.72
C VAL A 162 0.77 0.47 13.38
N ALA A 163 0.65 1.69 13.92
CA ALA A 163 1.60 2.76 13.66
C ALA A 163 3.01 2.40 14.14
N LYS A 164 3.13 1.90 15.38
CA LYS A 164 4.42 1.51 15.96
C LYS A 164 5.03 0.32 15.25
N VAL A 165 4.26 -0.74 15.02
CA VAL A 165 4.73 -1.94 14.30
C VAL A 165 5.30 -1.57 12.93
N LYS A 166 4.65 -0.66 12.18
CA LYS A 166 5.16 -0.23 10.87
C LYS A 166 6.52 0.46 10.95
N SER A 167 6.66 1.41 11.88
CA SER A 167 7.92 2.12 12.09
C SER A 167 9.02 1.15 12.49
N ASP A 168 8.76 0.36 13.52
CA ASP A 168 9.77 -0.50 14.13
C ASP A 168 10.20 -1.63 13.18
N ILE A 169 9.30 -2.20 12.38
CA ILE A 169 9.68 -3.20 11.34
C ILE A 169 10.61 -2.56 10.31
N ALA A 170 10.29 -1.35 9.83
CA ALA A 170 11.13 -0.66 8.85
C ALA A 170 12.51 -0.38 9.45
N ASP A 171 12.56 0.13 10.69
CA ASP A 171 13.80 0.43 11.40
C ASP A 171 14.66 -0.82 11.61
N ILE A 172 14.06 -1.94 12.02
CA ILE A 172 14.75 -3.23 12.20
C ILE A 172 15.34 -3.70 10.86
N ILE A 173 14.55 -3.72 9.79
CA ILE A 173 15.00 -4.17 8.46
C ILE A 173 16.18 -3.32 7.96
N ILE A 174 16.10 -1.99 8.12
CA ILE A 174 17.13 -1.06 7.64
C ILE A 174 18.40 -1.14 8.50
N ASN A 175 18.27 -1.11 9.82
CA ASN A 175 19.42 -1.06 10.73
C ASN A 175 20.16 -2.39 10.80
N ASP A 176 19.43 -3.50 10.82
CA ASP A 176 20.01 -4.85 10.85
C ASP A 176 20.37 -5.36 9.45
N LYS A 177 20.07 -4.57 8.41
CA LYS A 177 20.35 -4.87 7.00
C LYS A 177 19.75 -6.21 6.55
N ILE A 178 18.54 -6.51 7.01
CA ILE A 178 17.83 -7.73 6.67
C ILE A 178 17.27 -7.61 5.25
N SER A 179 17.71 -8.47 4.33
CA SER A 179 17.12 -8.52 3.00
C SER A 179 15.77 -9.24 3.01
N ALA A 180 14.88 -8.89 2.07
CA ALA A 180 13.55 -9.50 1.92
C ALA A 180 13.57 -11.03 1.83
N LEU A 181 14.60 -11.60 1.20
CA LEU A 181 14.77 -13.05 1.07
C LEU A 181 15.20 -13.73 2.39
N GLU A 182 15.67 -12.93 3.34
CA GLU A 182 16.23 -13.37 4.63
C GLU A 182 15.31 -12.98 5.80
N ILE A 183 14.13 -12.41 5.55
CA ILE A 183 13.19 -12.01 6.62
C ILE A 183 12.63 -13.22 7.34
N ALA A 184 12.26 -14.29 6.62
CA ALA A 184 11.63 -15.47 7.21
C ALA A 184 12.43 -16.10 8.37
N PRO A 185 13.76 -16.34 8.27
CA PRO A 185 14.55 -16.85 9.40
C PRO A 185 14.75 -15.84 10.54
N GLN A 186 14.47 -14.55 10.33
CA GLN A 186 14.65 -13.49 11.31
C GLN A 186 13.36 -13.14 12.07
N LEU A 187 12.24 -13.82 11.78
CA LEU A 187 10.93 -13.48 12.36
C LEU A 187 10.89 -13.55 13.88
N ASP A 188 11.60 -14.49 14.50
CA ASP A 188 11.65 -14.62 15.97
C ASP A 188 12.37 -13.43 16.60
N GLU A 189 13.54 -13.05 16.07
CA GLU A 189 14.30 -11.88 16.55
C GLU A 189 13.53 -10.57 16.33
N ILE A 190 12.88 -10.42 15.17
CA ILE A 190 11.99 -9.28 14.89
C ILE A 190 10.85 -9.25 15.90
N SER A 191 10.25 -10.39 16.24
CA SER A 191 9.16 -10.50 17.20
C SER A 191 9.58 -10.05 18.60
N GLU A 192 10.75 -10.47 19.05
CA GLU A 192 11.31 -10.07 20.35
C GLU A 192 11.59 -8.56 20.40
N LYS A 193 12.25 -8.02 19.37
CA LYS A 193 12.54 -6.58 19.26
C LYS A 193 11.27 -5.75 19.27
N LEU A 194 10.26 -6.12 18.46
CA LEU A 194 8.96 -5.44 18.43
C LEU A 194 8.22 -5.54 19.77
N GLY A 195 8.22 -6.72 20.40
CA GLY A 195 7.60 -6.90 21.70
C GLY A 195 8.20 -5.96 22.75
N ALA A 196 9.53 -5.80 22.75
CA ALA A 196 10.25 -4.93 23.66
C ALA A 196 9.97 -3.44 23.41
N THR A 197 9.91 -3.00 22.15
CA THR A 197 9.61 -1.59 21.81
C THR A 197 8.15 -1.21 22.07
N LEU A 198 7.23 -2.16 21.88
CA LEU A 198 5.79 -1.94 22.11
C LEU A 198 5.40 -1.99 23.59
N ALA A 199 6.08 -2.80 24.42
CA ALA A 199 5.68 -3.01 25.81
C ALA A 199 5.49 -1.71 26.60
N PRO A 200 6.40 -0.72 26.57
CA PRO A 200 6.22 0.55 27.28
C PRO A 200 4.99 1.35 26.84
N GLU A 201 4.57 1.25 25.58
CA GLU A 201 3.37 1.94 25.10
C GLU A 201 2.09 1.35 25.68
N PHE A 202 2.04 0.03 25.86
CA PHE A 202 0.90 -0.66 26.48
C PHE A 202 0.89 -0.51 28.01
N GLU A 203 2.06 -0.47 28.64
CA GLU A 203 2.20 -0.31 30.09
C GLU A 203 1.64 1.03 30.61
N LYS A 204 1.74 2.11 29.82
CA LYS A 204 1.14 3.43 30.14
C LYS A 204 -0.36 3.35 30.42
N TYR A 205 -1.03 2.34 29.88
CA TYR A 205 -2.47 2.14 30.05
C TYR A 205 -2.82 0.93 30.92
N GLY A 206 -1.82 0.36 31.60
CA GLY A 206 -1.99 -0.76 32.53
C GLY A 206 -2.04 -2.13 31.89
N PHE A 207 -1.73 -2.25 30.59
CA PHE A 207 -1.57 -3.53 29.91
C PHE A 207 -0.15 -4.06 30.01
N LYS A 208 -0.04 -5.39 30.02
CA LYS A 208 1.22 -6.09 29.81
C LYS A 208 1.10 -6.98 28.58
N ILE A 209 2.05 -6.83 27.66
CA ILE A 209 2.24 -7.77 26.55
C ILE A 209 2.79 -9.07 27.14
N VAL A 210 2.06 -10.16 26.94
CA VAL A 210 2.42 -11.51 27.42
C VAL A 210 3.36 -12.17 26.42
N ASN A 211 3.01 -12.07 25.14
CA ASN A 211 3.80 -12.53 24.01
C ASN A 211 3.46 -11.69 22.78
N PHE A 212 4.40 -11.61 21.85
CA PHE A 212 4.24 -10.91 20.59
C PHE A 212 4.94 -11.73 19.52
N TYR A 213 4.24 -12.03 18.43
CA TYR A 213 4.75 -12.85 17.34
C TYR A 213 4.41 -12.22 15.99
N VAL A 214 5.42 -12.08 15.15
CA VAL A 214 5.27 -11.83 13.71
C VAL A 214 5.14 -13.18 13.02
N LYS A 215 3.96 -13.45 12.46
CA LYS A 215 3.71 -14.72 11.77
C LYS A 215 4.25 -14.71 10.34
N SER A 216 4.17 -13.57 9.67
CA SER A 216 4.61 -13.42 8.29
C SER A 216 4.88 -11.96 7.98
N ILE A 217 5.94 -11.74 7.20
CA ILE A 217 6.18 -10.51 6.47
C ILE A 217 6.23 -10.90 5.00
N ASN A 218 5.35 -10.33 4.17
CA ASN A 218 5.24 -10.64 2.75
C ASN A 218 5.26 -9.36 1.91
N PHE A 219 5.41 -9.52 0.61
CA PHE A 219 5.44 -8.43 -0.37
C PHE A 219 4.80 -8.90 -1.69
N PRO A 220 4.33 -7.98 -2.54
CA PRO A 220 3.70 -8.32 -3.83
C PRO A 220 4.64 -9.08 -4.77
N ASP A 221 4.07 -9.94 -5.61
CA ASP A 221 4.81 -10.73 -6.61
C ASP A 221 5.62 -9.84 -7.57
N GLU A 222 5.08 -8.67 -7.94
CA GLU A 222 5.77 -7.67 -8.78
C GLU A 222 7.11 -7.19 -8.16
N ASP A 223 7.17 -7.07 -6.83
CA ASP A 223 8.40 -6.67 -6.14
C ASP A 223 9.37 -7.86 -6.03
N PHE A 224 8.84 -9.10 -5.97
CA PHE A 224 9.64 -10.33 -6.01
C PHE A 224 10.28 -10.58 -7.37
N GLU A 225 9.54 -10.36 -8.46
CA GLU A 225 10.05 -10.49 -9.84
C GLU A 225 11.23 -9.56 -10.10
N LYS A 226 11.21 -8.34 -9.56
CA LYS A 226 12.34 -7.39 -9.66
C LYS A 226 13.60 -7.93 -8.98
N ILE A 227 13.46 -8.56 -7.82
CA ILE A 227 14.58 -9.20 -7.13
C ILE A 227 15.11 -10.37 -7.96
N ASN A 228 14.23 -11.22 -8.49
CA ASN A 228 14.63 -12.36 -9.32
C ASN A 228 15.36 -11.91 -10.58
N SER A 229 14.88 -10.88 -11.27
CA SER A 229 15.56 -10.32 -12.45
C SER A 229 16.98 -9.82 -12.12
N ILE A 230 17.17 -9.15 -10.98
CA ILE A 230 18.51 -8.72 -10.54
C ILE A 230 19.41 -9.92 -10.24
N LEU A 231 18.86 -10.96 -9.60
CA LEU A 231 19.61 -12.19 -9.31
C LEU A 231 20.00 -12.95 -10.58
N GLU A 232 19.10 -13.02 -11.56
CA GLU A 232 19.36 -13.64 -12.87
C GLU A 232 20.43 -12.88 -13.64
N ASP A 233 20.31 -11.55 -13.72
CA ASP A 233 21.31 -10.69 -14.39
C ASP A 233 22.68 -10.82 -13.71
N LYS A 234 22.71 -10.82 -12.37
CA LYS A 234 23.95 -11.02 -11.60
C LYS A 234 24.55 -12.40 -11.85
N ALA A 235 23.74 -13.46 -11.83
CA ALA A 235 24.23 -14.81 -12.09
C ALA A 235 24.77 -14.96 -13.51
N ALA A 236 24.09 -14.38 -14.51
CA ALA A 236 24.56 -14.36 -15.89
C ALA A 236 25.90 -13.63 -16.01
N PHE A 237 26.05 -12.49 -15.33
CA PHE A 237 27.31 -11.76 -15.26
C PHE A 237 28.41 -12.57 -14.59
N ASP A 238 28.16 -13.18 -13.44
CA ASP A 238 29.13 -13.96 -12.67
C ASP A 238 29.60 -15.22 -13.44
N ILE A 239 28.70 -15.88 -14.18
CA ILE A 239 29.02 -17.07 -14.98
C ILE A 239 29.80 -16.71 -16.25
N MET A 240 29.39 -15.65 -16.97
CA MET A 240 29.93 -15.34 -18.29
C MET A 240 31.15 -14.40 -18.21
N GLY A 241 31.24 -13.58 -17.17
CA GLY A 241 32.18 -12.47 -17.06
C GLY A 241 31.79 -11.27 -17.92
N ASP A 242 32.37 -10.11 -17.59
CA ASP A 242 31.98 -8.78 -18.10
C ASP A 242 31.92 -8.72 -19.65
N SER A 243 32.97 -9.20 -20.31
CA SER A 243 33.06 -9.17 -21.78
C SER A 243 32.00 -10.01 -22.50
N ARG A 244 31.61 -11.16 -21.94
CA ARG A 244 30.62 -12.06 -22.55
C ARG A 244 29.20 -11.66 -22.19
N TYR A 245 28.99 -11.11 -21.00
CA TYR A 245 27.71 -10.55 -20.60
C TYR A 245 27.31 -9.37 -21.49
N ALA A 246 28.22 -8.43 -21.73
CA ALA A 246 27.97 -7.30 -22.63
C ALA A 246 27.61 -7.75 -24.06
N VAL A 247 28.30 -8.80 -24.55
CA VAL A 247 28.01 -9.42 -25.85
C VAL A 247 26.64 -10.11 -25.85
N LYS A 248 26.28 -10.86 -24.80
CA LYS A 248 24.94 -11.47 -24.69
C LYS A 248 23.84 -10.40 -24.70
N ARG A 249 23.98 -9.35 -23.88
CA ARG A 249 23.00 -8.26 -23.80
C ARG A 249 22.86 -7.51 -25.13
N SER A 250 23.93 -7.39 -25.93
CA SER A 250 23.80 -6.81 -27.26
C SER A 250 22.97 -7.72 -28.17
N PHE A 251 23.20 -9.04 -28.15
CA PHE A 251 22.37 -10.01 -28.87
C PHE A 251 20.90 -10.02 -28.43
N ASP A 252 20.61 -9.94 -27.13
CA ASP A 252 19.23 -9.86 -26.63
C ASP A 252 18.49 -8.62 -27.17
N VAL A 253 19.20 -7.48 -27.30
CA VAL A 253 18.66 -6.25 -27.92
C VAL A 253 18.44 -6.44 -29.43
N TYR A 254 19.36 -7.12 -30.13
CA TYR A 254 19.19 -7.47 -31.55
C TYR A 254 17.95 -8.34 -31.77
N GLU A 255 17.75 -9.36 -30.93
CA GLU A 255 16.59 -10.26 -31.02
C GLU A 255 15.27 -9.54 -30.70
N GLY A 256 15.24 -8.71 -29.66
CA GLY A 256 14.06 -7.89 -29.33
C GLY A 256 13.71 -6.84 -30.40
N ALA A 257 14.70 -6.33 -31.13
CA ALA A 257 14.49 -5.45 -32.28
C ALA A 257 14.02 -6.21 -33.53
N ALA A 258 14.50 -7.44 -33.74
CA ALA A 258 14.10 -8.31 -34.85
C ALA A 258 12.67 -8.84 -34.69
N ASN A 259 12.21 -9.09 -33.46
CA ASN A 259 10.86 -9.56 -33.15
C ASN A 259 9.79 -8.45 -33.13
N ASN A 260 10.18 -7.18 -33.30
CA ASN A 260 9.24 -6.08 -33.52
C ASN A 260 9.05 -5.87 -35.04
N ASP A 261 7.83 -6.09 -35.54
CA ASP A 261 7.46 -6.01 -36.97
C ASP A 261 7.67 -4.63 -37.65
N GLY A 262 8.22 -3.64 -36.94
CA GLY A 262 8.36 -2.25 -37.39
C GLY A 262 9.78 -1.75 -37.67
N GLY A 263 10.83 -2.56 -37.55
CA GLY A 263 12.20 -2.04 -37.60
C GLY A 263 13.30 -3.07 -37.83
N GLY A 264 13.13 -3.94 -38.82
CA GLY A 264 14.09 -4.98 -39.17
C GLY A 264 15.51 -4.44 -39.45
N LEU A 265 16.51 -5.16 -38.94
CA LEU A 265 17.98 -5.13 -39.17
C LEU A 265 18.70 -3.77 -39.18
N ALA A 266 18.19 -2.76 -39.88
CA ALA A 266 18.74 -1.40 -39.94
C ALA A 266 18.62 -0.63 -38.62
N GLY A 267 17.55 -0.83 -37.84
CA GLY A 267 17.41 -0.22 -36.50
C GLY A 267 18.36 -0.84 -35.47
N ALA A 268 18.68 -2.12 -35.64
CA ALA A 268 19.54 -2.88 -34.74
C ALA A 268 21.04 -2.52 -34.89
N MET A 269 21.45 -2.10 -36.10
CA MET A 269 22.82 -1.61 -36.35
C MET A 269 23.10 -0.21 -35.77
N VAL A 270 22.04 0.56 -35.46
CA VAL A 270 22.15 1.95 -34.97
C VAL A 270 21.98 2.03 -33.45
N ALA A 271 21.09 1.23 -32.85
CA ALA A 271 20.80 1.30 -31.41
C ALA A 271 21.86 0.62 -30.52
N GLY A 272 22.63 -0.33 -31.06
CA GLY A 272 23.62 -1.10 -30.30
C GLY A 272 24.98 -0.42 -30.06
N GLY A 273 25.23 0.79 -30.58
CA GLY A 273 26.51 1.49 -30.42
C GLY A 273 27.75 0.76 -31.02
N VAL A 274 27.57 -0.43 -31.60
CA VAL A 274 28.61 -1.19 -32.32
C VAL A 274 28.70 -0.69 -33.75
N GLY A 275 29.06 0.59 -33.89
CA GLY A 275 29.40 1.19 -35.18
C GLY A 275 30.72 0.62 -35.69
N LEU A 276 30.68 -0.02 -36.87
CA LEU A 276 31.80 -0.35 -37.77
C LEU A 276 32.98 -1.22 -37.27
N GLY A 277 33.23 -1.38 -35.97
CA GLY A 277 34.44 -2.04 -35.47
C GLY A 277 34.38 -3.57 -35.40
N ALA A 278 33.23 -4.14 -34.98
CA ALA A 278 33.10 -5.58 -34.74
C ALA A 278 32.67 -6.38 -35.99
N GLY A 279 32.07 -5.73 -36.99
CA GLY A 279 31.70 -6.39 -38.25
C GLY A 279 32.90 -6.76 -39.13
N ALA A 280 34.04 -6.08 -38.95
CA ALA A 280 35.24 -6.31 -39.76
C ALA A 280 36.02 -7.58 -39.35
N ALA A 281 35.91 -8.01 -38.09
CA ALA A 281 36.66 -9.18 -37.59
C ALA A 281 36.02 -10.53 -37.99
N LEU A 282 34.73 -10.54 -38.32
CA LEU A 282 34.02 -11.75 -38.80
C LEU A 282 34.03 -11.87 -40.33
N ALA A 283 34.45 -10.81 -41.05
CA ALA A 283 34.45 -10.76 -42.51
C ALA A 283 35.67 -11.45 -43.17
N GLN A 284 36.66 -11.92 -42.41
CA GLN A 284 37.88 -12.53 -42.97
C GLN A 284 37.84 -14.07 -43.11
N GLY A 285 36.69 -14.71 -42.84
CA GLY A 285 36.63 -16.18 -42.73
C GLY A 285 35.63 -16.91 -43.62
N VAL A 286 34.88 -16.25 -44.50
CA VAL A 286 33.82 -16.92 -45.28
C VAL A 286 34.09 -16.78 -46.79
N PRO A 287 34.45 -17.86 -47.50
CA PRO A 287 34.61 -17.84 -48.94
C PRO A 287 33.24 -17.85 -49.63
N ASP A 288 33.11 -16.94 -50.60
CA ASP A 288 32.22 -16.93 -51.76
C ASP A 288 30.97 -17.84 -51.68
N ILE A 289 29.86 -17.26 -51.25
CA ILE A 289 28.53 -17.74 -51.63
C ILE A 289 27.91 -16.66 -52.51
N ALA A 290 28.12 -16.84 -53.82
CA ALA A 290 27.38 -16.19 -54.87
C ALA A 290 25.89 -16.54 -54.76
N GLY A 291 25.04 -15.51 -54.63
CA GLY A 291 23.58 -15.69 -54.70
C GLY A 291 22.79 -14.71 -53.84
N VAL A 292 22.91 -13.41 -54.10
CA VAL A 292 21.89 -12.44 -53.67
C VAL A 292 21.33 -11.78 -54.93
N PRO A 293 20.01 -11.85 -55.20
CA PRO A 293 19.43 -11.21 -56.37
C PRO A 293 19.57 -9.69 -56.23
N SER A 294 20.09 -9.06 -57.29
CA SER A 294 20.12 -7.62 -57.44
C SER A 294 18.69 -7.11 -57.60
N ALA A 295 18.13 -6.54 -56.54
CA ALA A 295 16.87 -5.80 -56.60
C ALA A 295 17.17 -4.38 -57.12
N THR A 296 16.55 -4.04 -58.24
CA THR A 296 16.59 -2.71 -58.88
C THR A 296 16.08 -1.63 -57.91
N ALA A 297 16.94 -0.69 -57.54
CA ALA A 297 16.60 0.42 -56.63
C ALA A 297 16.06 1.63 -57.41
N ALA A 298 14.98 2.23 -56.91
CA ALA A 298 14.44 3.50 -57.42
C ALA A 298 14.97 4.68 -56.58
N TYR A 299 15.43 5.75 -57.22
CA TYR A 299 16.03 6.90 -56.53
C TYR A 299 15.00 7.99 -56.25
N CYS A 300 15.05 8.56 -55.04
CA CYS A 300 14.14 9.63 -54.64
C CYS A 300 14.42 10.94 -55.40
N PRO A 301 13.43 11.58 -56.04
CA PRO A 301 13.65 12.82 -56.78
C PRO A 301 14.01 14.03 -55.91
N SER A 302 13.66 14.02 -54.61
CA SER A 302 13.96 15.14 -53.70
C SER A 302 15.33 15.05 -53.03
N CYS A 303 15.74 13.86 -52.58
CA CYS A 303 16.98 13.68 -51.81
C CYS A 303 17.96 12.65 -52.40
N HIS A 304 17.60 12.05 -53.53
CA HIS A 304 18.41 11.07 -54.26
C HIS A 304 18.76 9.79 -53.47
N ALA A 305 18.07 9.54 -52.34
CA ALA A 305 18.20 8.29 -51.60
C ALA A 305 17.62 7.11 -52.39
N ALA A 306 18.32 5.98 -52.36
CA ALA A 306 17.86 4.72 -52.94
C ALA A 306 16.72 4.16 -52.10
N ASN A 307 15.60 3.84 -52.75
CA ASN A 307 14.42 3.25 -52.14
C ASN A 307 14.03 1.95 -52.87
N PRO A 308 13.40 0.98 -52.18
CA PRO A 308 12.89 -0.23 -52.81
C PRO A 308 11.90 0.07 -53.94
N GLU A 309 11.92 -0.74 -55.02
CA GLU A 309 11.03 -0.59 -56.17
C GLU A 309 9.54 -0.65 -55.72
N GLY A 310 8.74 0.37 -56.09
CA GLY A 310 7.32 0.47 -55.71
C GLY A 310 7.02 1.22 -54.41
N SER A 311 8.02 1.73 -53.68
CA SER A 311 7.84 2.57 -52.48
C SER A 311 6.96 3.78 -52.77
N LYS A 312 5.94 4.05 -51.95
CA LYS A 312 5.06 5.23 -52.08
C LYS A 312 5.69 6.50 -51.50
N PHE A 313 6.50 6.37 -50.45
CA PHE A 313 7.20 7.49 -49.82
C PHE A 313 8.69 7.13 -49.64
N CYS A 314 9.55 8.14 -49.63
CA CYS A 314 10.99 7.98 -49.44
C CYS A 314 11.29 7.66 -47.97
N ASN A 315 12.02 6.58 -47.72
CA ASN A 315 12.38 6.14 -46.38
C ASN A 315 13.36 7.09 -45.66
N SER A 316 14.05 7.97 -46.39
CA SER A 316 15.00 8.92 -45.80
C SER A 316 14.42 10.31 -45.54
N CYS A 317 13.53 10.82 -46.39
CA CYS A 317 13.03 12.20 -46.26
C CYS A 317 11.49 12.31 -46.22
N GLY A 318 10.76 11.21 -46.36
CA GLY A 318 9.29 11.20 -46.36
C GLY A 318 8.64 11.73 -47.64
N ALA A 319 9.42 12.17 -48.64
CA ALA A 319 8.88 12.68 -49.90
C ALA A 319 8.18 11.58 -50.70
N ASN A 320 7.05 11.91 -51.34
CA ASN A 320 6.27 10.97 -52.12
C ASN A 320 7.04 10.57 -53.39
N MET A 321 7.20 9.26 -53.62
CA MET A 321 8.01 8.70 -54.72
C MET A 321 7.24 8.64 -56.04
N LYS A 322 5.92 8.84 -56.02
CA LYS A 322 5.09 9.02 -57.21
C LYS A 322 4.61 10.47 -57.28
N PRO A 323 5.01 11.28 -58.28
CA PRO A 323 4.34 12.56 -58.51
C PRO A 323 2.87 12.28 -58.83
N GLN A 324 1.95 12.67 -57.96
CA GLN A 324 0.52 12.54 -58.21
C GLN A 324 0.18 13.48 -59.37
N ALA A 325 -0.26 12.90 -60.49
CA ALA A 325 -0.54 13.64 -61.72
C ALA A 325 -1.70 14.64 -61.60
N ASN A 326 -2.48 14.63 -60.52
CA ASN A 326 -3.58 15.56 -60.30
C ASN A 326 -3.58 16.06 -58.84
N VAL A 327 -3.24 17.33 -58.66
CA VAL A 327 -3.21 18.02 -57.37
C VAL A 327 -4.15 19.23 -57.44
N VAL A 328 -5.02 19.40 -56.45
CA VAL A 328 -5.92 20.56 -56.35
C VAL A 328 -5.27 21.61 -55.48
N ILE A 329 -4.99 22.77 -56.06
CA ILE A 329 -4.37 23.90 -55.35
C ILE A 329 -5.46 24.66 -54.58
N CYS A 330 -5.25 24.86 -53.28
CA CYS A 330 -6.19 25.58 -52.43
C CYS A 330 -6.28 27.06 -52.86
N PRO A 331 -7.46 27.58 -53.22
CA PRO A 331 -7.59 28.98 -53.64
C PRO A 331 -7.35 29.99 -52.51
N ASN A 332 -7.36 29.55 -51.24
CA ASN A 332 -7.18 30.45 -50.10
C ASN A 332 -5.74 30.51 -49.57
N CYS A 333 -5.04 29.39 -49.44
CA CYS A 333 -3.66 29.35 -48.92
C CYS A 333 -2.61 28.89 -49.94
N LYS A 334 -3.03 28.49 -51.14
CA LYS A 334 -2.19 27.89 -52.20
C LYS A 334 -1.53 26.55 -51.84
N GLY A 335 -1.90 25.95 -50.71
CA GLY A 335 -1.47 24.60 -50.33
C GLY A 335 -1.94 23.55 -51.34
N GLU A 336 -1.09 22.57 -51.59
CA GLU A 336 -1.33 21.45 -52.50
C GLU A 336 -2.17 20.38 -51.80
N ASN A 337 -3.28 19.95 -52.42
CA ASN A 337 -4.16 18.96 -51.83
C ASN A 337 -4.43 17.81 -52.83
N PRO A 338 -4.57 16.56 -52.35
CA PRO A 338 -4.92 15.43 -53.21
C PRO A 338 -6.26 15.64 -53.93
N GLU A 339 -6.41 15.08 -55.13
CA GLU A 339 -7.66 15.08 -55.88
C GLU A 339 -8.79 14.40 -55.06
N GLY A 340 -9.95 15.07 -54.93
CA GLY A 340 -11.09 14.60 -54.14
C GLY A 340 -11.17 15.15 -52.70
N SER A 341 -10.18 15.91 -52.24
CA SER A 341 -10.21 16.56 -50.91
C SER A 341 -11.33 17.61 -50.81
N LYS A 342 -12.25 17.43 -49.86
CA LYS A 342 -13.36 18.38 -49.58
C LYS A 342 -12.90 19.62 -48.80
N PHE A 343 -11.84 19.48 -48.01
CA PHE A 343 -11.23 20.55 -47.20
C PHE A 343 -9.72 20.58 -47.42
N CYS A 344 -9.13 21.75 -47.25
CA CYS A 344 -7.69 21.95 -47.37
C CYS A 344 -6.99 21.39 -46.14
N ASN A 345 -5.99 20.54 -46.35
CA ASN A 345 -5.21 19.93 -45.28
C ASN A 345 -4.35 20.96 -44.51
N ASP A 346 -3.96 22.05 -45.16
CA ASP A 346 -3.09 23.07 -44.53
C ASP A 346 -3.85 24.16 -43.77
N CYS A 347 -5.04 24.55 -44.25
CA CYS A 347 -5.78 25.68 -43.65
C CYS A 347 -7.22 25.37 -43.23
N GLY A 348 -7.69 24.13 -43.44
CA GLY A 348 -9.02 23.66 -43.03
C GLY A 348 -10.20 24.21 -43.83
N LYS A 349 -9.98 25.09 -44.82
CA LYS A 349 -11.07 25.67 -45.62
C LYS A 349 -11.57 24.73 -46.72
N PRO A 350 -12.87 24.73 -47.05
CA PRO A 350 -13.44 23.84 -48.05
C PRO A 350 -12.87 24.14 -49.45
N LEU A 351 -12.51 23.07 -50.17
CA LEU A 351 -11.95 23.12 -51.52
C LEU A 351 -13.02 22.90 -52.60
N THR A 352 -14.17 22.35 -52.23
CA THR A 352 -15.28 22.06 -53.15
C THR A 352 -16.42 23.08 -53.00
N ALA A 353 -17.14 23.29 -54.10
CA ALA A 353 -18.30 24.17 -54.21
C ALA A 353 -19.39 23.84 -53.16
N SER A 354 -19.95 24.87 -52.52
CA SER A 354 -21.09 24.75 -51.58
C SER A 354 -22.42 24.90 -52.32
N VAL A 355 -23.51 24.33 -51.80
CA VAL A 355 -24.84 24.48 -52.41
C VAL A 355 -25.59 25.60 -51.70
N CYS A 356 -26.12 26.56 -52.45
CA CYS A 356 -26.94 27.65 -51.92
C CYS A 356 -28.29 27.11 -51.42
N ALA A 357 -28.96 27.81 -50.50
CA ALA A 357 -30.31 27.46 -50.06
C ALA A 357 -31.36 27.41 -51.20
N CYS A 358 -31.09 28.05 -52.35
CA CYS A 358 -31.91 27.94 -53.55
C CYS A 358 -31.61 26.70 -54.43
N GLY A 359 -30.66 25.86 -54.02
CA GLY A 359 -30.27 24.64 -54.74
C GLY A 359 -29.12 24.81 -55.74
N ALA A 360 -28.67 26.03 -56.03
CA ALA A 360 -27.59 26.29 -56.98
C ALA A 360 -26.19 25.99 -56.41
N THR A 361 -25.31 25.40 -57.22
CA THR A 361 -23.93 25.09 -56.83
C THR A 361 -23.05 26.35 -56.92
N ILE A 362 -22.49 26.77 -55.78
CA ILE A 362 -21.64 27.95 -55.62
C ILE A 362 -20.17 27.55 -55.70
N ARG A 363 -19.44 28.08 -56.67
CA ARG A 363 -17.98 27.86 -56.78
C ARG A 363 -17.23 28.30 -55.53
N ALA A 364 -16.18 27.55 -55.17
CA ALA A 364 -15.34 27.83 -54.02
C ALA A 364 -14.79 29.28 -54.05
N GLY A 365 -15.06 30.06 -52.99
CA GLY A 365 -14.59 31.44 -52.83
C GLY A 365 -15.58 32.55 -53.19
N ALA A 366 -16.79 32.24 -53.70
CA ALA A 366 -17.80 33.26 -53.99
C ALA A 366 -18.47 33.80 -52.71
N LYS A 367 -18.63 35.14 -52.62
CA LYS A 367 -19.29 35.81 -51.48
C LYS A 367 -20.81 35.88 -51.61
N PHE A 368 -21.34 35.81 -52.83
CA PHE A 368 -22.78 35.82 -53.14
C PHE A 368 -23.10 34.75 -54.19
N CYS A 369 -24.32 34.21 -54.17
CA CYS A 369 -24.81 33.27 -55.17
C CYS A 369 -25.14 34.02 -56.46
N ASN A 370 -24.60 33.57 -57.59
CA ASN A 370 -24.82 34.22 -58.89
C ASN A 370 -26.24 34.01 -59.45
N GLU A 371 -26.99 33.02 -58.96
CA GLU A 371 -28.36 32.72 -59.43
C GLU A 371 -29.44 33.48 -58.63
N CYS A 372 -29.28 33.59 -57.31
CA CYS A 372 -30.32 34.20 -56.45
C CYS A 372 -29.85 35.46 -55.71
N GLY A 373 -28.58 35.86 -55.85
CA GLY A 373 -28.01 37.08 -55.25
C GLY A 373 -27.75 37.03 -53.75
N ARG A 374 -28.12 35.94 -53.04
CA ARG A 374 -27.93 35.84 -51.58
C ARG A 374 -26.48 35.61 -51.19
N LYS A 375 -26.10 36.12 -50.01
CA LYS A 375 -24.75 35.96 -49.45
C LYS A 375 -24.50 34.51 -49.04
N VAL A 376 -23.29 34.03 -49.26
CA VAL A 376 -22.92 32.63 -48.99
C VAL A 376 -22.57 32.48 -47.51
N GLY A 377 -23.35 31.69 -46.76
CA GLY A 377 -23.12 31.39 -45.34
C GLY A 377 -24.12 31.99 -44.35
N GLU A 378 -25.25 32.55 -44.82
CA GLU A 378 -26.42 32.95 -44.01
C GLU A 378 -27.60 31.99 -44.18
#